data_AF-A0A352W1Q3-F1
#
_entry.id   AF-A0A352W1Q3-F1
#
_cell.length_a   1.000
_cell.length_b   1.000
_cell.length_c   1.000
_cell.angle_alpha   90.00
_cell.angle_beta   90.00
_cell.angle_gamma   90.00
#
_symmetry.space_group_name_H-M   'P 1'
#
loop_
_entity.id
_entity.type
_entity.pdbx_description
1 polymer ?
#
loop_
_entity_poly.entity_id
_entity_poly.type
_entity_poly.pdbx_seq_one_letter_code
_entity_poly.pdbx_strand_id
1 'polypeptide(L)'
;MSDHKNSNTFADLNNRYSILRDGFWYNNEKTKPFNETPLGKKKDYDMKWMAHSFWSLIPFKDYAGTHPEFFALVKGERPDANQGSGFYHRKQLCTTSPALISEAAGRIGHFLKNNPGYDSIILGPNDGYGFCECSRCRELDNSKCSFTVEDINNFSVACDTPGYSALLSARLLTFYKNVAEIVKEKFPDHIIRCPVYSIYRDGPDEWSGKLPENLELMSARSYCHAHRLDDVSCKHNQEYLSGLKKYIKLGVKVSVYEYYWKQAWLELPFPVLRNIAPDREVYRQYGICGFKSQIGDNCGTLGPVYETLLQVYTKGENDWEKVLTEYCSRYFAPAAEYAIKYYLLLEEHASFFKEHYVLPGNYLNTISSFFSSGLLTELRELAEKIQQKTESTIFSLNGKMLYTSFLWSDKILAYLAAARNCSNINEAELKIQEIKMCLRDKSFKHIIEETEYIKEVLKYEKCSRLFSGRSEI
;
A
#
# COMPACT_ATOMS: atom_id res chain seq x y z
N MET A 1 35.72 12.56 21.97
CA MET A 1 34.33 12.70 22.42
C MET A 1 33.66 13.70 21.51
N SER A 2 33.01 13.23 20.45
CA SER A 2 32.13 14.03 19.60
C SER A 2 30.73 13.52 19.84
N ASP A 3 29.93 14.29 20.58
CA ASP A 3 28.52 14.05 20.84
C ASP A 3 27.73 14.10 19.53
N HIS A 4 27.68 12.98 18.81
CA HIS A 4 26.55 12.73 17.93
C HIS A 4 25.35 12.48 18.85
N LYS A 5 24.48 13.48 18.98
CA LYS A 5 23.12 13.31 19.49
C LYS A 5 22.48 12.16 18.70
N ASN A 6 22.52 10.94 19.23
CA ASN A 6 21.68 9.83 18.81
C ASN A 6 20.25 10.16 19.27
N SER A 7 19.61 11.14 18.63
CA SER A 7 18.18 11.35 18.83
C SER A 7 17.46 10.24 18.05
N ASN A 8 17.06 9.21 18.78
CA ASN A 8 16.17 8.14 18.30
C ASN A 8 14.71 8.54 18.56
N THR A 9 14.34 9.80 18.33
CA THR A 9 12.97 10.24 18.58
C THR A 9 12.04 9.71 17.48
N PHE A 10 10.74 9.62 17.76
CA PHE A 10 9.71 9.25 16.78
C PHE A 10 9.81 10.08 15.48
N ALA A 11 10.06 11.38 15.59
CA ALA A 11 10.24 12.27 14.44
C ALA A 11 11.49 11.92 13.61
N ASP A 12 12.56 11.48 14.26
CA ASP A 12 13.81 11.09 13.58
C ASP A 12 13.63 9.78 12.81
N LEU A 13 12.88 8.82 13.35
CA LEU A 13 12.54 7.57 12.64
C LEU A 13 11.61 7.80 11.45
N ASN A 14 10.55 8.59 11.64
CA ASN A 14 9.65 8.94 10.54
C ASN A 14 10.38 9.68 9.41
N ASN A 15 11.32 10.56 9.75
CA ASN A 15 12.16 11.21 8.75
C ASN A 15 13.13 10.23 8.08
N ARG A 16 13.73 9.31 8.85
CA ARG A 16 14.65 8.27 8.34
C ARG A 16 13.97 7.36 7.31
N TYR A 17 12.72 6.96 7.55
CA TYR A 17 11.99 6.05 6.67
C TYR A 17 11.16 6.74 5.59
N SER A 18 11.14 8.08 5.56
CA SER A 18 10.40 8.86 4.56
C SER A 18 10.73 8.47 3.11
N ILE A 19 11.97 8.04 2.84
CA ILE A 19 12.40 7.55 1.53
C ILE A 19 11.63 6.30 1.07
N LEU A 20 11.15 5.44 1.98
CA LEU A 20 10.32 4.28 1.64
C LEU A 20 8.93 4.72 1.17
N ARG A 21 8.37 5.74 1.83
CA ARG A 21 7.08 6.35 1.45
C ARG A 21 7.19 7.12 0.16
N ASP A 22 8.27 7.89 -0.01
CA ASP A 22 8.47 8.74 -1.17
C ASP A 22 8.82 7.88 -2.40
N GLY A 23 9.55 6.79 -2.18
CA GLY A 23 10.01 5.85 -3.19
C GLY A 23 11.40 6.19 -3.70
N PHE A 24 12.02 5.25 -4.40
CA PHE A 24 13.29 5.43 -5.08
C PHE A 24 13.40 4.58 -6.33
N TRP A 25 14.20 5.06 -7.27
CA TRP A 25 14.39 4.46 -8.59
C TRP A 25 15.86 4.12 -8.85
N TYR A 26 16.06 3.07 -9.62
CA TYR A 26 17.37 2.58 -10.04
C TYR A 26 17.60 3.02 -11.49
N ASN A 27 18.73 3.66 -11.75
CA ASN A 27 19.07 4.13 -13.10
C ASN A 27 19.24 2.92 -14.03
N ASN A 28 18.32 2.76 -14.97
CA ASN A 28 18.29 1.62 -15.90
C ASN A 28 19.15 1.82 -17.16
N GLU A 29 20.07 2.78 -17.18
CA GLU A 29 21.04 2.89 -18.27
C GLU A 29 22.25 1.97 -18.06
N LYS A 30 22.21 0.82 -18.74
CA LYS A 30 23.34 -0.12 -18.98
C LYS A 30 23.95 -0.74 -17.72
N THR A 31 23.52 -1.96 -17.39
CA THR A 31 24.25 -2.92 -16.54
C THR A 31 25.15 -2.28 -15.48
N LYS A 32 24.54 -1.73 -14.42
CA LYS A 32 25.24 -1.43 -13.18
C LYS A 32 24.43 -2.00 -12.01
N PRO A 33 25.05 -2.74 -11.09
CA PRO A 33 24.35 -3.55 -10.11
C PRO A 33 23.56 -2.69 -9.11
N PHE A 34 22.54 -3.30 -8.51
CA PHE A 34 21.64 -2.85 -7.44
C PHE A 34 22.35 -2.46 -6.11
N ASN A 35 23.63 -2.10 -6.17
CA ASN A 35 24.55 -1.79 -5.06
C ASN A 35 24.88 -0.29 -4.96
N GLU A 36 24.32 0.57 -5.80
CA GLU A 36 24.46 2.02 -5.64
C GLU A 36 23.27 2.62 -4.89
N THR A 37 23.56 3.66 -4.10
CA THR A 37 22.59 4.37 -3.28
C THR A 37 21.40 4.83 -4.14
N PRO A 38 20.16 4.46 -3.79
CA PRO A 38 19.00 4.80 -4.59
C PRO A 38 18.83 6.31 -4.77
N LEU A 39 18.36 6.71 -5.95
CA LEU A 39 17.90 8.08 -6.22
C LEU A 39 16.56 8.26 -5.47
N GLY A 40 16.66 8.65 -4.20
CA GLY A 40 15.51 8.87 -3.32
C GLY A 40 15.78 10.01 -2.35
N LYS A 41 15.02 11.09 -2.53
CA LYS A 41 14.92 12.33 -1.73
C LYS A 41 16.09 12.71 -0.82
N LYS A 42 17.27 12.78 -1.40
CA LYS A 42 18.24 13.86 -1.19
C LYS A 42 18.84 14.20 -2.57
N LYS A 43 18.43 15.35 -3.11
CA LYS A 43 18.92 16.08 -4.30
C LYS A 43 18.53 15.62 -5.72
N ASP A 44 18.21 14.35 -6.01
CA ASP A 44 18.23 13.91 -7.43
C ASP A 44 16.96 13.25 -8.02
N TYR A 45 15.82 13.15 -7.28
CA TYR A 45 14.53 12.69 -7.86
C TYR A 45 13.30 13.17 -7.07
N ASP A 46 12.36 13.88 -7.70
CA ASP A 46 11.08 14.35 -7.14
C ASP A 46 9.86 13.93 -7.99
N MET A 47 8.74 13.68 -7.34
CA MET A 47 7.52 13.17 -7.98
C MET A 47 6.28 13.94 -7.52
N LYS A 48 5.47 14.38 -8.47
CA LYS A 48 4.21 15.07 -8.17
C LYS A 48 3.03 14.11 -8.06
N TRP A 49 2.22 14.42 -7.05
CA TRP A 49 1.02 13.71 -6.60
C TRP A 49 1.32 12.36 -5.95
N MET A 50 0.43 11.97 -5.05
CA MET A 50 0.34 10.60 -4.56
C MET A 50 -0.56 9.81 -5.53
N ALA A 51 -0.78 8.51 -5.30
CA ALA A 51 -1.79 7.76 -6.03
C ALA A 51 -3.14 8.51 -6.09
N HIS A 52 -4.00 8.15 -7.04
CA HIS A 52 -5.31 8.77 -7.23
C HIS A 52 -5.24 10.24 -7.67
N SER A 53 -4.50 10.54 -8.74
CA SER A 53 -4.31 11.91 -9.21
C SER A 53 -5.44 12.45 -10.08
N PHE A 54 -6.38 11.64 -10.55
CA PHE A 54 -7.49 12.08 -11.40
C PHE A 54 -8.28 13.25 -10.80
N TRP A 55 -8.61 13.23 -9.51
CA TRP A 55 -9.35 14.33 -8.88
C TRP A 55 -8.55 15.63 -8.77
N SER A 56 -7.22 15.53 -8.63
CA SER A 56 -6.34 16.71 -8.58
C SER A 56 -6.10 17.28 -9.97
N LEU A 57 -5.94 16.39 -10.95
CA LEU A 57 -5.70 16.75 -12.34
C LEU A 57 -6.96 17.29 -12.99
N ILE A 58 -8.12 16.68 -12.75
CA ILE A 58 -9.42 17.05 -13.32
C ILE A 58 -10.41 17.25 -12.17
N PRO A 59 -10.35 18.40 -11.47
CA PRO A 59 -11.21 18.65 -10.32
C PRO A 59 -12.67 18.69 -10.72
N PHE A 60 -13.48 17.89 -10.03
CA PHE A 60 -14.92 17.78 -10.29
C PHE A 60 -15.63 19.13 -10.36
N LYS A 61 -15.37 19.98 -9.36
CA LYS A 61 -15.96 21.32 -9.24
C LYS A 61 -15.67 22.25 -10.43
N ASP A 62 -14.59 22.00 -11.16
CA ASP A 62 -14.12 22.87 -12.24
C ASP A 62 -14.66 22.40 -13.61
N TYR A 63 -14.93 21.10 -13.77
CA TYR A 63 -15.28 20.50 -15.08
C TYR A 63 -16.68 19.89 -15.15
N ALA A 64 -17.33 19.49 -14.06
CA ALA A 64 -18.58 18.72 -14.15
C ALA A 64 -19.73 19.49 -14.83
N GLY A 65 -19.76 20.83 -14.69
CA GLY A 65 -20.79 21.67 -15.30
C GLY A 65 -20.60 21.96 -16.80
N THR A 66 -19.36 21.99 -17.28
CA THR A 66 -19.00 22.39 -18.66
C THR A 66 -18.49 21.24 -19.52
N HIS A 67 -17.93 20.22 -18.88
CA HIS A 67 -17.32 19.05 -19.51
C HIS A 67 -17.79 17.75 -18.83
N PRO A 68 -19.11 17.47 -18.75
CA PRO A 68 -19.61 16.24 -18.15
C PRO A 68 -19.03 14.98 -18.83
N GLU A 69 -18.67 15.05 -20.12
CA GLU A 69 -18.04 13.96 -20.87
C GLU A 69 -16.66 13.52 -20.34
N PHE A 70 -16.04 14.30 -19.46
CA PHE A 70 -14.79 13.93 -18.79
C PHE A 70 -15.00 12.89 -17.70
N PHE A 71 -16.19 12.86 -17.09
CA PHE A 71 -16.50 12.00 -15.96
C PHE A 71 -17.13 10.70 -16.41
N ALA A 72 -17.00 9.63 -15.63
CA ALA A 72 -17.57 8.34 -15.95
C ALA A 72 -19.10 8.41 -16.18
N LEU A 73 -19.57 7.71 -17.22
CA LEU A 73 -20.98 7.34 -17.36
C LEU A 73 -21.21 6.14 -16.45
N VAL A 74 -22.12 6.23 -15.49
CA VAL A 74 -22.46 5.13 -14.57
C VAL A 74 -23.98 5.06 -14.48
N LYS A 75 -24.56 3.88 -14.73
CA LYS A 75 -26.01 3.65 -14.77
C LYS A 75 -26.75 4.61 -15.71
N GLY A 76 -26.11 4.94 -16.84
CA GLY A 76 -26.66 5.84 -17.85
C GLY A 76 -26.55 7.33 -17.52
N GLU A 77 -25.98 7.69 -16.37
CA GLU A 77 -25.86 9.07 -15.92
C GLU A 77 -24.41 9.51 -15.81
N ARG A 78 -24.14 10.78 -16.13
CA ARG A 78 -22.88 11.44 -15.80
C ARG A 78 -23.14 12.38 -14.64
N PRO A 79 -22.17 12.55 -13.71
CA PRO A 79 -22.32 13.50 -12.63
C PRO A 79 -22.59 14.92 -13.15
N ASP A 80 -23.42 15.68 -12.44
CA ASP A 80 -23.66 17.11 -12.71
C ASP A 80 -23.03 18.01 -11.64
N ALA A 81 -23.01 19.33 -11.88
CA ALA A 81 -22.45 20.31 -10.95
C ALA A 81 -23.24 20.43 -9.63
N ASN A 82 -24.45 19.88 -9.54
CA ASN A 82 -25.32 19.96 -8.36
C ASN A 82 -25.10 18.79 -7.40
N GLN A 83 -24.50 17.69 -7.88
CA GLN A 83 -23.93 16.66 -7.02
C GLN A 83 -22.72 17.26 -6.32
N GLY A 84 -22.89 17.71 -5.09
CA GLY A 84 -21.85 18.38 -4.31
C GLY A 84 -20.48 17.68 -4.36
N SER A 85 -19.43 18.42 -3.99
CA SER A 85 -18.03 17.98 -4.00
C SER A 85 -17.70 16.80 -3.06
N GLY A 86 -18.70 16.07 -2.55
CA GLY A 86 -18.57 14.86 -1.75
C GLY A 86 -17.56 13.88 -2.35
N PHE A 87 -16.83 13.22 -1.44
CA PHE A 87 -15.59 12.46 -1.59
C PHE A 87 -15.23 11.98 -3.01
N TYR A 88 -13.97 12.21 -3.42
CA TYR A 88 -13.35 11.81 -4.69
C TYR A 88 -13.46 10.31 -4.99
N HIS A 89 -13.71 9.50 -3.95
CA HIS A 89 -13.93 8.07 -4.04
C HIS A 89 -15.12 7.74 -4.95
N ARG A 90 -14.94 6.77 -5.87
CA ARG A 90 -15.94 6.34 -6.87
C ARG A 90 -16.32 7.37 -7.95
N LYS A 91 -15.61 8.50 -8.06
CA LYS A 91 -15.80 9.49 -9.13
C LYS A 91 -14.73 9.33 -10.21
N GLN A 92 -14.84 8.28 -11.02
CA GLN A 92 -13.85 8.02 -12.09
C GLN A 92 -14.04 8.93 -13.30
N LEU A 93 -13.02 8.95 -14.15
CA LEU A 93 -13.04 9.66 -15.43
C LEU A 93 -13.39 8.73 -16.60
N CYS A 94 -13.86 9.31 -17.69
CA CYS A 94 -14.10 8.64 -18.96
C CYS A 94 -12.81 8.57 -19.77
N THR A 95 -12.02 7.52 -19.56
CA THR A 95 -10.65 7.38 -20.10
C THR A 95 -10.56 7.21 -21.63
N THR A 96 -11.70 7.19 -22.34
CA THR A 96 -11.75 7.20 -23.81
C THR A 96 -12.25 8.52 -24.40
N SER A 97 -12.50 9.55 -23.57
CA SER A 97 -12.86 10.88 -24.05
C SER A 97 -11.63 11.58 -24.65
N PRO A 98 -11.62 11.92 -25.96
CA PRO A 98 -10.48 12.59 -26.60
C PRO A 98 -10.20 13.98 -26.00
N ALA A 99 -11.26 14.69 -25.62
CA ALA A 99 -11.16 16.00 -24.97
C ALA A 99 -10.54 15.87 -23.57
N LEU A 100 -10.90 14.83 -22.81
CA LEU A 100 -10.27 14.55 -21.52
C LEU A 100 -8.78 14.23 -21.68
N ILE A 101 -8.41 13.38 -22.64
CA ILE A 101 -7.00 13.00 -22.90
C ILE A 101 -6.17 14.25 -23.18
N SER A 102 -6.68 15.13 -24.04
CA SER A 102 -6.03 16.40 -24.40
C SER A 102 -5.91 17.33 -23.19
N GLU A 103 -6.97 17.46 -22.39
CA GLU A 103 -6.97 18.29 -21.18
C GLU A 103 -6.00 17.77 -20.12
N ALA A 104 -6.00 16.46 -19.85
CA ALA A 104 -5.11 15.82 -18.90
C ALA A 104 -3.64 16.06 -19.28
N ALA A 105 -3.28 15.84 -20.54
CA ALA A 105 -1.94 16.11 -21.04
C ALA A 105 -1.59 17.62 -20.98
N GLY A 106 -2.53 18.49 -21.33
CA GLY A 106 -2.36 19.95 -21.27
C GLY A 106 -2.08 20.46 -19.85
N ARG A 107 -2.82 19.96 -18.85
CA ARG A 107 -2.62 20.30 -17.45
C ARG A 107 -1.32 19.75 -16.87
N ILE A 108 -0.94 18.53 -17.25
CA ILE A 108 0.38 17.98 -16.91
C ILE A 108 1.47 18.88 -17.50
N GLY A 109 1.39 19.23 -18.77
CA GLY A 109 2.36 20.12 -19.43
C GLY A 109 2.42 21.51 -18.80
N HIS A 110 1.27 22.08 -18.42
CA HIS A 110 1.23 23.35 -17.69
C HIS A 110 1.91 23.23 -16.32
N PHE A 111 1.67 22.14 -15.58
CA PHE A 111 2.33 21.89 -14.31
C PHE A 111 3.84 21.79 -14.47
N LEU A 112 4.32 20.96 -15.40
CA LEU A 112 5.75 20.74 -15.64
C LEU A 112 6.46 22.02 -16.07
N LYS A 113 5.85 22.83 -16.94
CA LYS A 113 6.39 24.14 -17.34
C LYS A 113 6.65 25.06 -16.16
N ASN A 114 5.77 25.06 -15.16
CA ASN A 114 5.89 25.91 -13.97
C ASN A 114 6.67 25.26 -12.82
N ASN A 115 6.97 23.96 -12.93
CA ASN A 115 7.64 23.19 -11.89
C ASN A 115 8.66 22.22 -12.51
N PRO A 116 9.73 22.72 -13.16
CA PRO A 116 10.67 21.87 -13.90
C PRO A 116 11.55 20.98 -13.01
N GLY A 117 11.46 21.10 -11.68
CA GLY A 117 12.22 20.29 -10.73
C GLY A 117 11.58 18.94 -10.38
N TYR A 118 10.43 18.60 -10.97
CA TYR A 118 9.81 17.27 -10.79
C TYR A 118 10.21 16.36 -11.94
N ASP A 119 10.78 15.19 -11.63
CA ASP A 119 11.20 14.20 -12.61
C ASP A 119 10.03 13.36 -13.14
N SER A 120 8.94 13.29 -12.37
CA SER A 120 7.79 12.48 -12.75
C SER A 120 6.45 12.93 -12.19
N ILE A 121 5.40 12.51 -12.89
CA ILE A 121 4.01 12.80 -12.57
C ILE A 121 3.25 11.50 -12.41
N ILE A 122 2.50 11.35 -11.31
CA ILE A 122 1.57 10.24 -11.18
C ILE A 122 0.28 10.52 -11.96
N LEU A 123 -0.13 9.62 -12.84
CA LEU A 123 -1.41 9.65 -13.55
C LEU A 123 -2.23 8.39 -13.24
N GLY A 124 -3.20 8.49 -12.33
CA GLY A 124 -3.92 7.32 -11.84
C GLY A 124 -5.39 7.56 -11.49
N PRO A 125 -6.27 6.55 -11.71
CA PRO A 125 -7.67 6.57 -11.31
C PRO A 125 -7.88 6.97 -9.85
N ASN A 126 -9.04 7.59 -9.58
CA ASN A 126 -9.46 7.87 -8.21
C ASN A 126 -9.66 6.57 -7.44
N ASP A 127 -9.71 6.65 -6.11
CA ASP A 127 -9.88 5.44 -5.32
C ASP A 127 -11.32 4.90 -5.42
N GLY A 128 -11.47 3.58 -5.28
CA GLY A 128 -12.75 2.86 -5.41
C GLY A 128 -13.24 2.60 -6.85
N TYR A 129 -14.48 2.14 -6.95
CA TYR A 129 -15.16 1.73 -8.20
C TYR A 129 -15.75 2.91 -9.00
N GLY A 130 -16.86 2.74 -9.73
CA GLY A 130 -17.51 3.81 -10.49
C GLY A 130 -16.84 4.09 -11.83
N PHE A 131 -16.25 3.07 -12.45
CA PHE A 131 -15.59 3.19 -13.75
C PHE A 131 -16.60 3.38 -14.88
N CYS A 132 -16.19 4.08 -15.93
CA CYS A 132 -17.09 4.47 -17.03
C CYS A 132 -17.67 3.27 -17.79
N GLU A 133 -18.97 3.30 -18.01
CA GLU A 133 -19.81 2.30 -18.68
C GLU A 133 -20.14 2.69 -20.13
N CYS A 134 -19.50 3.74 -20.69
CA CYS A 134 -19.80 4.12 -22.08
C CYS A 134 -19.27 3.07 -23.08
N SER A 135 -19.90 2.96 -24.26
CA SER A 135 -19.56 1.95 -25.29
C SER A 135 -18.06 1.93 -25.63
N ARG A 136 -17.46 3.09 -25.87
CA ARG A 136 -16.02 3.21 -26.18
C ARG A 136 -15.12 2.66 -25.06
N CYS A 137 -15.52 2.83 -23.80
CA CYS A 137 -14.78 2.28 -22.68
C CYS A 137 -14.90 0.75 -22.62
N ARG A 138 -16.12 0.22 -22.82
CA ARG A 138 -16.38 -1.22 -22.83
C ARG A 138 -15.65 -1.95 -23.95
N GLU A 139 -15.50 -1.32 -25.11
CA GLU A 139 -14.74 -1.87 -26.24
C GLU A 139 -13.26 -2.17 -25.90
N LEU A 140 -12.71 -1.51 -24.87
CA LEU A 140 -11.34 -1.71 -24.41
C LEU A 140 -11.22 -2.63 -23.18
N ASP A 141 -12.34 -3.13 -22.65
CA ASP A 141 -12.31 -4.08 -21.54
C ASP A 141 -11.90 -5.46 -22.01
N ASN A 142 -11.41 -6.28 -21.08
CA ASN A 142 -11.08 -7.65 -21.38
C ASN A 142 -12.35 -8.46 -21.67
N SER A 143 -12.59 -8.72 -22.96
CA SER A 143 -13.74 -9.49 -23.45
C SER A 143 -13.73 -10.97 -23.03
N LYS A 144 -12.63 -11.47 -22.46
CA LYS A 144 -12.53 -12.84 -21.92
C LYS A 144 -13.07 -12.97 -20.49
N CYS A 145 -13.33 -11.86 -19.80
CA CYS A 145 -13.95 -11.87 -18.48
C CYS A 145 -15.41 -12.31 -18.57
N SER A 146 -15.87 -13.08 -17.59
CA SER A 146 -17.28 -13.53 -17.50
C SER A 146 -18.22 -12.49 -16.90
N PHE A 147 -17.74 -11.26 -16.72
CA PHE A 147 -18.41 -10.14 -16.07
C PHE A 147 -17.94 -8.83 -16.70
N THR A 148 -18.67 -7.76 -16.43
CA THR A 148 -18.53 -6.44 -17.04
C THR A 148 -18.13 -5.38 -16.02
N VAL A 149 -17.83 -4.17 -16.50
CA VAL A 149 -17.57 -3.02 -15.62
C VAL A 149 -18.81 -2.66 -14.78
N GLU A 150 -20.02 -2.91 -15.28
CA GLU A 150 -21.27 -2.75 -14.54
C GLU A 150 -21.34 -3.70 -13.35
N ASP A 151 -20.97 -4.97 -13.54
CA ASP A 151 -20.96 -5.97 -12.47
C ASP A 151 -19.97 -5.56 -11.37
N ILE A 152 -18.82 -5.02 -11.77
CA ILE A 152 -17.82 -4.45 -10.86
C ILE A 152 -18.37 -3.23 -10.10
N ASN A 153 -18.98 -2.27 -10.81
CA ASN A 153 -19.58 -1.08 -10.20
C ASN A 153 -20.74 -1.42 -9.25
N ASN A 154 -21.42 -2.55 -9.48
CA ASN A 154 -22.49 -3.05 -8.63
C ASN A 154 -22.02 -3.99 -7.50
N PHE A 155 -20.71 -4.20 -7.35
CA PHE A 155 -20.13 -5.10 -6.35
C PHE A 155 -20.64 -6.55 -6.47
N SER A 156 -20.98 -6.97 -7.69
CA SER A 156 -21.55 -8.28 -7.99
C SER A 156 -20.48 -9.36 -8.20
N VAL A 157 -19.20 -8.97 -8.24
CA VAL A 157 -18.07 -9.84 -8.58
C VAL A 157 -17.09 -9.90 -7.41
N ALA A 158 -16.76 -11.11 -6.97
CA ALA A 158 -15.75 -11.31 -5.94
C ALA A 158 -14.34 -11.05 -6.52
N CYS A 159 -13.44 -10.46 -5.73
CA CYS A 159 -12.11 -10.06 -6.17
C CYS A 159 -11.16 -11.21 -6.57
N ASP A 160 -11.53 -12.45 -6.23
CA ASP A 160 -10.84 -13.70 -6.59
C ASP A 160 -11.43 -14.35 -7.85
N THR A 161 -12.45 -13.74 -8.46
CA THR A 161 -13.03 -14.21 -9.74
C THR A 161 -11.95 -14.17 -10.82
N PRO A 162 -11.73 -15.25 -11.58
CA PRO A 162 -10.74 -15.26 -12.66
C PRO A 162 -10.92 -14.10 -13.64
N GLY A 163 -9.85 -13.36 -13.89
CA GLY A 163 -9.85 -12.18 -14.75
C GLY A 163 -10.21 -10.86 -14.05
N TYR A 164 -10.63 -10.87 -12.78
CA TYR A 164 -10.98 -9.66 -12.02
C TYR A 164 -9.91 -8.59 -12.13
N SER A 165 -8.66 -8.98 -11.88
CA SER A 165 -7.50 -8.08 -11.85
C SER A 165 -7.04 -7.58 -13.23
N ALA A 166 -7.68 -8.03 -14.32
CA ALA A 166 -7.28 -7.74 -15.70
C ALA A 166 -8.39 -7.05 -16.53
N LEU A 167 -9.60 -6.86 -15.97
CA LEU A 167 -10.76 -6.37 -16.73
C LEU A 167 -10.47 -5.03 -17.42
N LEU A 168 -9.90 -4.08 -16.69
CA LEU A 168 -9.69 -2.71 -17.19
C LEU A 168 -8.27 -2.43 -17.69
N SER A 169 -7.41 -3.45 -17.81
CA SER A 169 -5.99 -3.24 -18.08
C SER A 169 -5.71 -2.62 -19.44
N ALA A 170 -6.31 -3.13 -20.51
CA ALA A 170 -6.13 -2.56 -21.85
C ALA A 170 -6.74 -1.15 -21.95
N ARG A 171 -7.91 -0.93 -21.33
CA ARG A 171 -8.56 0.39 -21.22
C ARG A 171 -7.63 1.43 -20.59
N LEU A 172 -7.09 1.15 -19.41
CA LEU A 172 -6.24 2.13 -18.72
C LEU A 172 -4.88 2.28 -19.37
N LEU A 173 -4.27 1.20 -19.87
CA LEU A 173 -3.02 1.27 -20.60
C LEU A 173 -3.15 2.14 -21.86
N THR A 174 -4.29 2.06 -22.57
CA THR A 174 -4.59 2.93 -23.72
C THR A 174 -4.63 4.39 -23.33
N PHE A 175 -5.30 4.73 -22.23
CA PHE A 175 -5.35 6.10 -21.73
C PHE A 175 -3.97 6.62 -21.32
N TYR A 176 -3.22 5.83 -20.56
CA TYR A 176 -1.87 6.17 -20.13
C TYR A 176 -0.92 6.39 -21.31
N LYS A 177 -0.96 5.49 -22.30
CA LYS A 177 -0.21 5.64 -23.55
C LYS A 177 -0.54 6.97 -24.22
N ASN A 178 -1.82 7.27 -24.46
CA ASN A 178 -2.23 8.44 -25.20
C ASN A 178 -1.83 9.75 -24.49
N VAL A 179 -1.98 9.82 -23.16
CA VAL A 179 -1.54 10.99 -22.39
C VAL A 179 -0.01 11.11 -22.41
N ALA A 180 0.71 10.00 -22.20
CA ALA A 180 2.17 10.00 -22.18
C ALA A 180 2.78 10.41 -23.55
N GLU A 181 2.18 9.97 -24.66
CA GLU A 181 2.57 10.37 -26.02
C GLU A 181 2.47 11.90 -26.22
N ILE A 182 1.34 12.51 -25.85
CA ILE A 182 1.14 13.96 -25.97
C ILE A 182 2.12 14.73 -25.07
N VAL A 183 2.36 14.27 -23.83
CA VAL A 183 3.30 14.95 -22.93
C VAL A 183 4.74 14.82 -23.45
N LYS A 184 5.12 13.67 -24.01
CA LYS A 184 6.47 13.41 -24.53
C LYS A 184 6.87 14.41 -25.62
N GLU A 185 5.93 14.91 -26.42
CA GLU A 185 6.20 15.89 -27.48
C GLU A 185 6.86 17.17 -26.95
N LYS A 186 6.55 17.57 -25.70
CA LYS A 186 7.08 18.80 -25.07
C LYS A 186 8.02 18.53 -23.91
N PHE A 187 7.87 17.39 -23.24
CA PHE A 187 8.59 17.02 -22.03
C PHE A 187 9.11 15.57 -22.15
N PRO A 188 10.03 15.28 -23.10
CA PRO A 188 10.45 13.91 -23.42
C PRO A 188 11.15 13.20 -22.25
N ASP A 189 11.82 13.96 -21.39
CA ASP A 189 12.61 13.43 -20.26
C ASP A 189 11.76 13.19 -19.00
N HIS A 190 10.48 13.58 -19.00
CA HIS A 190 9.61 13.48 -17.83
C HIS A 190 8.79 12.19 -17.84
N ILE A 191 8.88 11.41 -16.77
CA ILE A 191 8.16 10.14 -16.67
C ILE A 191 6.70 10.37 -16.24
N ILE A 192 5.77 9.84 -17.02
CA ILE A 192 4.38 9.65 -16.63
C ILE A 192 4.26 8.28 -15.97
N ARG A 193 4.08 8.29 -14.65
CA ARG A 193 3.99 7.08 -13.83
C ARG A 193 2.54 6.76 -13.54
N CYS A 194 2.09 5.57 -13.92
CA CYS A 194 0.71 5.18 -13.81
C CYS A 194 0.57 3.99 -12.86
N PRO A 195 -0.15 4.12 -11.73
CA PRO A 195 -0.37 3.00 -10.84
C PRO A 195 -1.24 1.95 -11.55
N VAL A 196 -0.91 0.66 -11.37
CA VAL A 196 -1.74 -0.46 -11.82
C VAL A 196 -2.08 -1.33 -10.61
N TYR A 197 -3.35 -1.32 -10.21
CA TYR A 197 -3.84 -1.96 -8.99
C TYR A 197 -5.29 -2.45 -9.16
N SER A 198 -5.75 -3.31 -8.24
CA SER A 198 -7.12 -3.85 -8.25
C SER A 198 -7.50 -4.45 -9.62
N ILE A 199 -8.62 -4.03 -10.23
CA ILE A 199 -9.21 -4.56 -11.48
C ILE A 199 -8.42 -4.29 -12.77
N TYR A 200 -7.22 -3.71 -12.66
CA TYR A 200 -6.27 -3.48 -13.75
C TYR A 200 -4.82 -3.73 -13.34
N ARG A 201 -4.61 -4.45 -12.22
CA ARG A 201 -3.29 -4.80 -11.70
C ARG A 201 -2.50 -5.69 -12.65
N ASP A 202 -3.17 -6.61 -13.34
CA ASP A 202 -2.51 -7.58 -14.21
C ASP A 202 -2.40 -7.00 -15.62
N GLY A 203 -1.31 -7.28 -16.33
CA GLY A 203 -1.21 -6.84 -17.73
C GLY A 203 -2.33 -7.43 -18.60
N PRO A 204 -2.74 -6.74 -19.69
CA PRO A 204 -3.76 -7.24 -20.59
C PRO A 204 -3.32 -8.55 -21.25
N ASP A 205 -4.29 -9.41 -21.58
CA ASP A 205 -4.01 -10.68 -22.27
C ASP A 205 -3.51 -10.44 -23.71
N GLU A 206 -3.94 -9.34 -24.33
CA GLU A 206 -3.61 -8.97 -25.69
C GLU A 206 -3.26 -7.48 -25.76
N TRP A 207 -2.15 -7.16 -26.42
CA TRP A 207 -1.70 -5.79 -26.66
C TRP A 207 -0.81 -5.74 -27.91
N SER A 208 -1.07 -4.80 -28.81
CA SER A 208 -0.35 -4.66 -30.08
C SER A 208 0.32 -3.30 -30.27
N GLY A 209 0.15 -2.35 -29.35
CA GLY A 209 0.69 -1.00 -29.45
C GLY A 209 2.13 -0.87 -28.94
N LYS A 210 2.93 0.02 -29.53
CA LYS A 210 4.17 0.47 -28.90
C LYS A 210 3.85 1.41 -27.74
N LEU A 211 4.51 1.21 -26.60
CA LEU A 211 4.40 2.10 -25.44
C LEU A 211 5.51 3.17 -25.51
N PRO A 212 5.22 4.42 -25.12
CA PRO A 212 6.21 5.50 -25.18
C PRO A 212 7.24 5.34 -24.05
N GLU A 213 8.49 5.71 -24.32
CA GLU A 213 9.63 5.54 -23.38
C GLU A 213 9.50 6.34 -22.06
N ASN A 214 8.64 7.36 -22.05
CA ASN A 214 8.34 8.17 -20.87
C ASN A 214 7.17 7.61 -20.04
N LEU A 215 6.63 6.44 -20.40
CA LEU A 215 5.61 5.75 -19.60
C LEU A 215 6.27 4.76 -18.63
N GLU A 216 5.83 4.81 -17.38
CA GLU A 216 6.16 3.82 -16.35
C GLU A 216 4.88 3.31 -15.69
N LEU A 217 4.79 2.00 -15.44
CA LEU A 217 3.69 1.39 -14.71
C LEU A 217 4.14 1.02 -13.29
N MET A 218 3.44 1.52 -12.27
CA MET A 218 3.73 1.22 -10.87
C MET A 218 2.77 0.14 -10.37
N SER A 219 3.23 -1.11 -10.34
CA SER A 219 2.42 -2.27 -9.96
C SER A 219 2.24 -2.37 -8.45
N ALA A 220 0.99 -2.34 -8.00
CA ALA A 220 0.68 -2.47 -6.59
C ALA A 220 0.50 -3.95 -6.20
N ARG A 221 1.31 -4.47 -5.26
CA ARG A 221 1.17 -5.84 -4.77
C ARG A 221 -0.01 -5.94 -3.81
N SER A 222 -1.15 -6.42 -4.31
CA SER A 222 -2.37 -6.52 -3.49
C SER A 222 -2.44 -7.74 -2.57
N TYR A 223 -1.54 -8.71 -2.70
CA TYR A 223 -1.68 -10.04 -2.07
C TYR A 223 -0.58 -10.40 -1.06
N CYS A 224 -0.64 -11.66 -0.61
CA CYS A 224 0.07 -12.29 0.49
C CYS A 224 1.51 -11.81 0.74
N HIS A 225 1.72 -11.24 1.93
CA HIS A 225 3.05 -10.93 2.48
C HIS A 225 3.57 -11.99 3.47
N ALA A 226 2.73 -12.97 3.85
CA ALA A 226 3.11 -14.06 4.75
C ALA A 226 4.15 -15.01 4.11
N HIS A 227 4.02 -15.22 2.80
CA HIS A 227 4.89 -16.07 2.01
C HIS A 227 5.80 -15.21 1.12
N ARG A 228 6.99 -15.75 0.84
CA ARG A 228 7.91 -15.17 -0.15
C ARG A 228 7.24 -15.08 -1.51
N LEU A 229 7.64 -14.08 -2.28
CA LEU A 229 7.13 -13.84 -3.61
C LEU A 229 7.48 -14.97 -4.60
N ASP A 230 8.63 -15.63 -4.40
CA ASP A 230 9.08 -16.79 -5.18
C ASP A 230 8.57 -18.14 -4.67
N ASP A 231 7.74 -18.16 -3.62
CA ASP A 231 7.14 -19.40 -3.14
C ASP A 231 6.14 -19.96 -4.16
N VAL A 232 6.51 -21.10 -4.76
CA VAL A 232 5.70 -21.81 -5.77
C VAL A 232 4.41 -22.39 -5.19
N SER A 233 4.35 -22.61 -3.87
CA SER A 233 3.15 -23.08 -3.20
C SER A 233 2.12 -21.97 -2.96
N CYS A 234 2.56 -20.70 -2.96
CA CYS A 234 1.70 -19.55 -2.75
C CYS A 234 0.97 -19.13 -4.04
N LYS A 235 -0.22 -19.69 -4.29
CA LYS A 235 -1.03 -19.40 -5.48
C LYS A 235 -1.27 -17.91 -5.71
N HIS A 236 -1.49 -17.13 -4.65
CA HIS A 236 -1.72 -15.68 -4.77
C HIS A 236 -0.48 -14.91 -5.25
N ASN A 237 0.72 -15.27 -4.77
CA ASN A 237 1.95 -14.65 -5.24
C ASN A 237 2.26 -15.11 -6.68
N GLN A 238 1.98 -16.37 -7.04
CA GLN A 238 2.09 -16.85 -8.42
C GLN A 238 1.14 -16.12 -9.37
N GLU A 239 -0.11 -15.86 -8.95
CA GLU A 239 -1.08 -15.07 -9.72
C GLU A 239 -0.57 -13.64 -9.94
N TYR A 240 -0.13 -12.96 -8.88
CA TYR A 240 0.45 -11.61 -8.97
C TYR A 240 1.66 -11.57 -9.92
N LEU A 241 2.61 -12.50 -9.77
CA LEU A 241 3.78 -12.56 -10.64
C LEU A 241 3.40 -12.83 -12.10
N SER A 242 2.39 -13.66 -12.35
CA SER A 242 1.87 -13.91 -13.70
C SER A 242 1.32 -12.63 -14.33
N GLY A 243 0.50 -11.88 -13.58
CA GLY A 243 -0.04 -10.58 -14.00
C GLY A 243 1.03 -9.53 -14.24
N LEU A 244 1.99 -9.39 -13.33
CA LEU A 244 3.13 -8.47 -13.43
C LEU A 244 3.97 -8.76 -14.67
N LYS A 245 4.26 -10.04 -14.94
CA LYS A 245 5.02 -10.48 -16.13
C LYS A 245 4.36 -10.08 -17.44
N LYS A 246 3.02 -9.96 -17.49
CA LYS A 246 2.34 -9.50 -18.70
C LYS A 246 2.71 -8.05 -19.03
N TYR A 247 2.79 -7.16 -18.05
CA TYR A 247 3.27 -5.79 -18.27
C TYR A 247 4.75 -5.74 -18.63
N ILE A 248 5.61 -6.51 -17.94
CA ILE A 248 7.05 -6.57 -18.24
C ILE A 248 7.30 -6.99 -19.70
N LYS A 249 6.53 -7.97 -20.21
CA LYS A 249 6.63 -8.43 -21.60
C LYS A 249 6.32 -7.34 -22.64
N LEU A 250 5.65 -6.25 -22.26
CA LEU A 250 5.39 -5.12 -23.15
C LEU A 250 6.61 -4.20 -23.34
N GLY A 251 7.69 -4.40 -22.58
CA GLY A 251 8.90 -3.59 -22.65
C GLY A 251 8.76 -2.19 -22.04
N VAL A 252 7.71 -1.95 -21.24
CA VAL A 252 7.52 -0.70 -20.48
C VAL A 252 8.34 -0.72 -19.20
N LYS A 253 8.72 0.46 -18.69
CA LYS A 253 9.31 0.58 -17.35
C LYS A 253 8.27 0.14 -16.31
N VAL A 254 8.67 -0.68 -15.35
CA VAL A 254 7.80 -1.15 -14.27
C VAL A 254 8.46 -0.91 -12.92
N SER A 255 7.77 -0.22 -12.02
CA SER A 255 8.10 -0.11 -10.60
C SER A 255 7.07 -0.86 -9.76
N VAL A 256 7.36 -1.04 -8.47
CA VAL A 256 6.42 -1.66 -7.53
C VAL A 256 6.01 -0.71 -6.41
N TYR A 257 4.72 -0.73 -6.09
CA TYR A 257 4.17 -0.21 -4.86
C TYR A 257 3.88 -1.38 -3.93
N GLU A 258 4.64 -1.47 -2.86
CA GLU A 258 4.54 -2.51 -1.84
C GLU A 258 3.72 -2.06 -0.64
N TYR A 259 3.23 -3.07 0.07
CA TYR A 259 2.37 -2.88 1.23
C TYR A 259 2.92 -3.66 2.43
N TYR A 260 4.19 -3.43 2.76
CA TYR A 260 4.81 -3.92 4.00
C TYR A 260 4.26 -3.21 5.25
N TRP A 261 3.28 -2.33 5.07
CA TRP A 261 2.26 -1.94 6.04
C TRP A 261 0.93 -1.80 5.32
N LYS A 262 -0.17 -2.23 5.95
CA LYS A 262 -1.54 -2.09 5.42
C LYS A 262 -2.48 -1.64 6.52
N GLN A 263 -3.32 -0.65 6.23
CA GLN A 263 -4.41 -0.23 7.13
C GLN A 263 -5.33 -1.39 7.52
N ALA A 264 -5.62 -2.31 6.59
CA ALA A 264 -6.45 -3.50 6.84
C ALA A 264 -5.82 -4.48 7.85
N TRP A 265 -4.52 -4.33 8.17
CA TRP A 265 -3.85 -5.10 9.23
C TRP A 265 -3.93 -4.43 10.62
N LEU A 266 -4.70 -3.33 10.75
CA LEU A 266 -5.10 -2.72 12.02
C LEU A 266 -3.95 -2.30 12.94
N GLU A 267 -2.82 -1.89 12.37
CA GLU A 267 -1.60 -1.53 13.12
C GLU A 267 -1.04 -2.66 14.01
N LEU A 268 -1.40 -3.91 13.70
CA LEU A 268 -0.88 -5.08 14.38
C LEU A 268 0.57 -5.37 13.92
N PRO A 269 1.36 -6.10 14.72
CA PRO A 269 2.66 -6.60 14.29
C PRO A 269 2.55 -7.33 12.95
N PHE A 270 3.48 -7.06 12.03
CA PHE A 270 3.46 -7.61 10.68
C PHE A 270 4.76 -8.39 10.39
N PRO A 271 4.82 -9.68 10.77
CA PRO A 271 6.06 -10.46 10.67
C PRO A 271 6.31 -10.91 9.23
N VAL A 272 7.19 -10.16 8.57
CA VAL A 272 7.53 -10.28 7.16
C VAL A 272 9.04 -10.14 6.91
N LEU A 273 9.86 -10.02 7.97
CA LEU A 273 11.28 -9.63 7.87
C LEU A 273 12.06 -10.56 6.95
N ARG A 274 11.88 -11.87 7.12
CA ARG A 274 12.54 -12.91 6.32
C ARG A 274 12.18 -12.91 4.83
N ASN A 275 11.06 -12.29 4.47
CA ASN A 275 10.57 -12.28 3.08
C ASN A 275 11.13 -11.09 2.28
N ILE A 276 11.52 -9.99 2.94
CA ILE A 276 11.86 -8.73 2.28
C ILE A 276 13.04 -8.85 1.29
N ALA A 277 14.15 -9.46 1.72
CA ALA A 277 15.33 -9.63 0.87
C ALA A 277 15.10 -10.59 -0.31
N PRO A 278 14.49 -11.78 -0.12
CA PRO A 278 14.06 -12.62 -1.22
C PRO A 278 13.10 -11.94 -2.20
N ASP A 279 12.10 -11.21 -1.71
CA ASP A 279 11.13 -10.51 -2.56
C ASP A 279 11.83 -9.45 -3.43
N ARG A 280 12.80 -8.70 -2.87
CA ARG A 280 13.64 -7.77 -3.65
C ARG A 280 14.40 -8.48 -4.76
N GLU A 281 14.95 -9.65 -4.49
CA GLU A 281 15.71 -10.41 -5.48
C GLU A 281 14.83 -10.85 -6.66
N VAL A 282 13.59 -11.23 -6.40
CA VAL A 282 12.60 -11.51 -7.46
C VAL A 282 12.34 -10.26 -8.31
N TYR A 283 12.13 -9.10 -7.69
CA TYR A 283 11.96 -7.85 -8.42
C TYR A 283 13.18 -7.48 -9.26
N ARG A 284 14.39 -7.69 -8.73
CA ARG A 284 15.64 -7.47 -9.46
C ARG A 284 15.75 -8.35 -10.71
N GLN A 285 15.39 -9.63 -10.59
CA GLN A 285 15.43 -10.57 -11.72
C GLN A 285 14.47 -10.18 -12.86
N TYR A 286 13.34 -9.54 -12.52
CA TYR A 286 12.37 -9.06 -13.49
C TYR A 286 12.64 -7.65 -14.04
N GLY A 287 13.74 -7.00 -13.63
CA GLY A 287 14.11 -5.68 -14.12
C GLY A 287 13.21 -4.55 -13.60
N ILE A 288 12.60 -4.73 -12.42
CA ILE A 288 11.82 -3.69 -11.76
C ILE A 288 12.72 -2.48 -11.46
N CYS A 289 12.30 -1.30 -11.92
CA CYS A 289 13.13 -0.10 -11.95
C CYS A 289 12.93 0.85 -10.76
N GLY A 290 11.96 0.57 -9.88
CA GLY A 290 11.68 1.41 -8.73
C GLY A 290 10.86 0.71 -7.66
N PHE A 291 10.97 1.23 -6.45
CA PHE A 291 10.28 0.70 -5.27
C PHE A 291 9.71 1.85 -4.45
N LYS A 292 8.48 1.66 -3.98
CA LYS A 292 7.82 2.49 -2.98
C LYS A 292 7.02 1.57 -2.07
N SER A 293 6.93 1.87 -0.79
CA SER A 293 6.08 1.13 0.14
C SER A 293 5.16 2.06 0.90
N GLN A 294 3.94 1.59 1.16
CA GLN A 294 3.17 2.15 2.25
C GLN A 294 3.92 1.89 3.56
N ILE A 295 3.99 2.90 4.43
CA ILE A 295 4.52 2.83 5.78
C ILE A 295 3.53 3.56 6.68
N GLY A 296 3.31 3.04 7.88
CA GLY A 296 2.59 3.72 8.95
C GLY A 296 3.55 4.23 10.02
N ASP A 297 3.02 4.94 10.99
CA ASP A 297 3.81 5.61 12.03
C ASP A 297 4.20 4.69 13.20
N ASN A 298 3.59 3.50 13.32
CA ASN A 298 3.76 2.61 14.46
C ASN A 298 5.14 1.91 14.52
N CYS A 299 6.20 2.66 14.80
CA CYS A 299 7.57 2.14 14.92
C CYS A 299 7.78 1.23 16.15
N GLY A 300 6.83 1.18 17.10
CA GLY A 300 6.90 0.32 18.27
C GLY A 300 6.92 -1.17 17.91
N THR A 301 6.13 -1.59 16.92
CA THR A 301 6.07 -2.98 16.43
C THR A 301 6.47 -3.13 14.97
N LEU A 302 6.50 -2.06 14.18
CA LEU A 302 6.86 -2.12 12.74
C LEU A 302 8.25 -1.56 12.43
N GLY A 303 8.95 -0.99 13.42
CA GLY A 303 10.27 -0.40 13.25
C GLY A 303 11.30 -1.33 12.56
N PRO A 304 11.42 -2.62 12.96
CA PRO A 304 12.31 -3.55 12.27
C PRO A 304 11.93 -3.82 10.81
N VAL A 305 10.64 -3.79 10.46
CA VAL A 305 10.19 -3.95 9.06
C VAL A 305 10.73 -2.80 8.23
N TYR A 306 10.58 -1.57 8.71
CA TYR A 306 11.05 -0.37 7.99
C TYR A 306 12.57 -0.30 7.91
N GLU A 307 13.29 -0.64 8.99
CA GLU A 307 14.75 -0.70 8.94
C GLU A 307 15.23 -1.79 7.98
N THR A 308 14.57 -2.95 7.95
CA THR A 308 14.89 -4.02 6.99
C THR A 308 14.65 -3.58 5.56
N LEU A 309 13.50 -2.95 5.25
CA LEU A 309 13.25 -2.39 3.92
C LEU A 309 14.33 -1.37 3.53
N LEU A 310 14.68 -0.46 4.43
CA LEU A 310 15.70 0.54 4.18
C LEU A 310 17.05 -0.11 3.89
N GLN A 311 17.52 -1.05 4.72
CA GLN A 311 18.82 -1.69 4.56
C GLN A 311 18.87 -2.58 3.31
N VAL A 312 17.82 -3.36 3.06
CA VAL A 312 17.71 -4.25 1.90
C VAL A 312 17.73 -3.46 0.59
N TYR A 313 16.91 -2.41 0.49
CA TYR A 313 16.79 -1.70 -0.78
C TYR A 313 17.82 -0.59 -0.99
N THR A 314 18.40 0.00 0.07
CA THR A 314 19.41 1.05 -0.10
C THR A 314 20.85 0.56 -0.04
N LYS A 315 21.10 -0.61 0.58
CA LYS A 315 22.45 -1.16 0.78
C LYS A 315 22.60 -2.62 0.34
N GLY A 316 21.52 -3.29 -0.05
CA GLY A 316 21.57 -4.70 -0.46
C GLY A 316 21.88 -5.66 0.69
N GLU A 317 21.60 -5.29 1.94
CA GLU A 317 21.72 -6.19 3.09
C GLU A 317 20.67 -7.30 2.98
N ASN A 318 21.10 -8.57 3.10
CA ASN A 318 20.22 -9.73 2.92
C ASN A 318 20.03 -10.52 4.23
N ASP A 319 20.78 -10.20 5.28
CA ASP A 319 20.66 -10.81 6.60
C ASP A 319 19.69 -10.02 7.48
N TRP A 320 18.43 -10.45 7.50
CA TRP A 320 17.38 -9.78 8.28
C TRP A 320 17.57 -9.95 9.79
N GLU A 321 18.21 -11.03 10.26
CA GLU A 321 18.48 -11.27 11.69
C GLU A 321 19.56 -10.31 12.20
N LYS A 322 20.58 -10.06 11.37
CA LYS A 322 21.57 -9.01 11.63
C LYS A 322 20.92 -7.63 11.69
N VAL A 323 20.06 -7.27 10.72
CA VAL A 323 19.35 -5.98 10.74
C VAL A 323 18.47 -5.84 11.98
N LEU A 324 17.74 -6.90 12.35
CA LEU A 324 16.94 -6.94 13.57
C LEU A 324 17.80 -6.71 14.81
N THR A 325 18.92 -7.41 14.92
CA THR A 325 19.86 -7.29 16.05
C THR A 325 20.41 -5.87 16.15
N GLU A 326 20.93 -5.30 15.05
CA GLU A 326 21.47 -3.94 15.02
C GLU A 326 20.40 -2.88 15.35
N TYR A 327 19.18 -3.06 14.83
CA TYR A 327 18.04 -2.20 15.13
C TYR A 327 17.71 -2.24 16.63
N CYS A 328 17.53 -3.43 17.19
CA CYS A 328 17.16 -3.60 18.60
C CYS A 328 18.26 -3.10 19.55
N SER A 329 19.53 -3.35 19.24
CA SER A 329 20.67 -2.82 20.00
C SER A 329 20.69 -1.29 20.01
N ARG A 330 20.37 -0.64 18.88
CA ARG A 330 20.35 0.83 18.78
C ARG A 330 19.09 1.45 19.38
N TYR A 331 17.93 0.82 19.20
CA TYR A 331 16.63 1.39 19.55
C TYR A 331 16.18 1.04 20.98
N PHE A 332 16.45 -0.18 21.47
CA PHE A 332 16.02 -0.63 22.79
C PHE A 332 17.18 -0.81 23.78
N ALA A 333 18.43 -0.87 23.29
CA ALA A 333 19.68 -0.94 24.06
C ALA A 333 19.64 -1.83 25.32
N PRO A 334 19.41 -1.35 26.57
CA PRO A 334 19.35 -2.22 27.76
C PRO A 334 18.27 -3.31 27.69
N ALA A 335 17.29 -3.16 26.80
CA ALA A 335 16.24 -4.16 26.54
C ALA A 335 16.41 -4.93 25.21
N ALA A 336 17.54 -4.76 24.50
CA ALA A 336 17.74 -5.30 23.15
C ALA A 336 17.49 -6.81 23.07
N GLU A 337 17.99 -7.59 24.03
CA GLU A 337 17.79 -9.05 24.06
C GLU A 337 16.30 -9.43 24.09
N TYR A 338 15.49 -8.74 24.90
CA TYR A 338 14.05 -9.00 25.01
C TYR A 338 13.30 -8.54 23.75
N ALA A 339 13.72 -7.41 23.15
CA ALA A 339 13.14 -6.94 21.90
C ALA A 339 13.44 -7.90 20.74
N ILE A 340 14.67 -8.41 20.63
CA ILE A 340 15.03 -9.43 19.63
C ILE A 340 14.13 -10.66 19.81
N LYS A 341 13.98 -11.16 21.03
CA LYS A 341 13.08 -12.28 21.35
C LYS A 341 11.62 -12.00 20.94
N TYR A 342 11.13 -10.79 21.17
CA TYR A 342 9.76 -10.39 20.79
C TYR A 342 9.52 -10.52 19.28
N TYR A 343 10.42 -9.99 18.46
CA TYR A 343 10.27 -10.05 17.00
C TYR A 343 10.56 -11.44 16.44
N LEU A 344 11.55 -12.16 16.98
CA LEU A 344 11.83 -13.54 16.58
C LEU A 344 10.65 -14.47 16.86
N LEU A 345 9.96 -14.30 18.00
CA LEU A 345 8.76 -15.08 18.32
C LEU A 345 7.65 -14.88 17.28
N LEU A 346 7.43 -13.63 16.83
CA LEU A 346 6.48 -13.32 15.75
C LEU A 346 6.89 -13.95 14.42
N GLU A 347 8.18 -13.85 14.06
CA GLU A 347 8.71 -14.44 12.83
C GLU A 347 8.62 -15.97 12.87
N GLU A 348 9.00 -16.62 13.97
CA GLU A 348 8.88 -18.06 14.16
C GLU A 348 7.42 -18.51 14.01
N HIS A 349 6.48 -17.84 14.69
CA HIS A 349 5.06 -18.17 14.55
C HIS A 349 4.56 -18.02 13.11
N ALA A 350 5.00 -16.96 12.42
CA ALA A 350 4.68 -16.76 11.01
C ALA A 350 5.28 -17.81 10.08
N SER A 351 6.41 -18.43 10.43
CA SER A 351 7.04 -19.46 9.59
C SER A 351 6.22 -20.75 9.53
N PHE A 352 5.40 -21.02 10.55
CA PHE A 352 4.49 -22.16 10.61
C PHE A 352 3.06 -21.80 10.19
N PHE A 353 2.76 -20.52 9.97
CA PHE A 353 1.43 -20.04 9.62
C PHE A 353 1.14 -20.25 8.14
N LYS A 354 0.09 -21.02 7.83
CA LYS A 354 -0.23 -21.45 6.46
C LYS A 354 -1.21 -20.52 5.72
N GLU A 355 -1.82 -19.58 6.44
CA GLU A 355 -2.80 -18.67 5.85
C GLU A 355 -2.12 -17.44 5.22
N HIS A 356 -2.88 -16.68 4.46
CA HIS A 356 -2.38 -15.54 3.71
C HIS A 356 -2.68 -14.22 4.41
N TYR A 357 -1.65 -13.36 4.51
CA TYR A 357 -1.82 -11.99 4.99
C TYR A 357 -2.61 -11.13 4.02
N VAL A 358 -3.55 -10.37 4.59
CA VAL A 358 -4.27 -9.25 3.97
C VAL A 358 -4.84 -9.55 2.58
N LEU A 359 -5.50 -10.70 2.45
CA LEU A 359 -6.38 -10.94 1.31
C LEU A 359 -7.64 -10.07 1.45
N PRO A 360 -8.08 -9.37 0.38
CA PRO A 360 -9.33 -8.63 0.41
C PRO A 360 -10.48 -9.53 0.88
N GLY A 361 -11.31 -9.03 1.79
CA GLY A 361 -12.46 -9.77 2.33
C GLY A 361 -12.18 -10.85 3.38
N ASN A 362 -10.91 -11.23 3.68
CA ASN A 362 -10.61 -12.30 4.64
C ASN A 362 -9.59 -11.93 5.75
N TYR A 363 -9.07 -10.70 5.76
CA TYR A 363 -8.00 -10.28 6.68
C TYR A 363 -8.35 -10.42 8.18
N LEU A 364 -9.60 -10.19 8.60
CA LEU A 364 -10.00 -10.33 10.02
C LEU A 364 -9.92 -11.78 10.53
N ASN A 365 -10.27 -12.75 9.68
CA ASN A 365 -10.14 -14.17 10.03
C ASN A 365 -8.66 -14.55 10.14
N THR A 366 -7.83 -14.10 9.19
CA THR A 366 -6.38 -14.32 9.23
C THR A 366 -5.77 -13.77 10.51
N ILE A 367 -6.09 -12.52 10.86
CA ILE A 367 -5.62 -11.87 12.10
C ILE A 367 -5.99 -12.72 13.33
N SER A 368 -7.25 -13.13 13.42
CA SER A 368 -7.75 -13.90 14.56
C SER A 368 -7.10 -15.26 14.69
N SER A 369 -6.73 -15.89 13.57
CA SER A 369 -6.04 -17.19 13.57
C SER A 369 -4.54 -17.07 13.83
N PHE A 370 -3.92 -15.95 13.47
CA PHE A 370 -2.48 -15.72 13.66
C PHE A 370 -2.14 -15.44 15.13
N PHE A 371 -2.88 -14.55 15.78
CA PHE A 371 -2.56 -14.13 17.14
C PHE A 371 -3.27 -14.99 18.20
N SER A 372 -2.72 -16.18 18.46
CA SER A 372 -3.21 -17.07 19.52
C SER A 372 -3.05 -16.48 20.93
N SER A 373 -3.86 -16.94 21.90
CA SER A 373 -3.76 -16.51 23.30
C SER A 373 -2.40 -16.84 23.92
N GLY A 374 -1.80 -17.97 23.55
CA GLY A 374 -0.45 -18.35 23.98
C GLY A 374 0.59 -17.35 23.48
N LEU A 375 0.58 -17.06 22.18
CA LEU A 375 1.48 -16.07 21.58
C LEU A 375 1.32 -14.70 22.25
N LEU A 376 0.09 -14.23 22.47
CA LEU A 376 -0.15 -12.94 23.12
C LEU A 376 0.35 -12.90 24.57
N THR A 377 0.31 -14.01 25.29
CA THR A 377 0.82 -14.10 26.66
C THR A 377 2.34 -13.93 26.66
N GLU A 378 3.06 -14.63 25.79
CA GLU A 378 4.52 -14.51 25.68
C GLU A 378 4.95 -13.11 25.19
N LEU A 379 4.23 -12.55 24.21
CA LEU A 379 4.48 -11.18 23.74
C LEU A 379 4.24 -10.15 24.84
N ARG A 380 3.24 -10.34 25.71
CA ARG A 380 2.99 -9.47 26.87
C ARG A 380 4.18 -9.46 27.81
N GLU A 381 4.65 -10.63 28.22
CA GLU A 381 5.78 -10.74 29.14
C GLU A 381 7.04 -10.08 28.59
N LEU A 382 7.29 -10.23 27.29
CA LEU A 382 8.42 -9.59 26.62
C LEU A 382 8.23 -8.06 26.55
N ALA A 383 7.03 -7.58 26.20
CA ALA A 383 6.73 -6.15 26.15
C ALA A 383 6.88 -5.47 27.52
N GLU A 384 6.40 -6.11 28.59
CA GLU A 384 6.55 -5.63 29.97
C GLU A 384 8.03 -5.58 30.39
N LYS A 385 8.81 -6.62 30.08
CA LYS A 385 10.27 -6.63 30.33
C LYS A 385 10.99 -5.52 29.56
N ILE A 386 10.62 -5.28 28.30
CA ILE A 386 11.21 -4.20 27.49
C ILE A 386 10.92 -2.84 28.10
N GLN A 387 9.66 -2.59 28.50
CA GLN A 387 9.29 -1.34 29.16
C GLN A 387 10.04 -1.16 30.47
N GLN A 388 10.06 -2.18 31.33
CA GLN A 388 10.75 -2.14 32.63
C GLN A 388 12.24 -1.83 32.48
N LYS A 389 12.92 -2.47 31.51
CA LYS A 389 14.36 -2.30 31.29
C LYS A 389 14.73 -0.95 30.67
N THR A 390 13.78 -0.28 30.02
CA THR A 390 14.01 1.03 29.39
C THR A 390 13.51 2.21 30.23
N GLU A 391 12.61 1.98 31.19
CA GLU A 391 11.84 3.01 31.91
C GLU A 391 12.68 4.16 32.46
N SER A 392 13.81 3.84 33.10
CA SER A 392 14.73 4.82 33.72
C SER A 392 15.96 5.14 32.86
N THR A 393 15.86 4.95 31.55
CA THR A 393 16.96 5.18 30.60
C THR A 393 16.57 6.18 29.51
N ILE A 394 17.54 6.62 28.71
CA ILE A 394 17.26 7.46 27.53
C ILE A 394 16.35 6.77 26.49
N PHE A 395 16.16 5.45 26.59
CA PHE A 395 15.32 4.63 25.71
C PHE A 395 13.89 4.44 26.23
N SER A 396 13.50 5.10 27.33
CA SER A 396 12.18 4.98 27.96
C SER A 396 11.01 5.20 26.99
N LEU A 397 11.15 6.16 26.06
CA LEU A 397 10.12 6.40 25.03
C LEU A 397 9.97 5.19 24.10
N ASN A 398 11.06 4.56 23.69
CA ASN A 398 11.07 3.46 22.74
C ASN A 398 10.41 2.21 23.35
N GLY A 399 10.74 1.89 24.60
CA GLY A 399 10.06 0.80 25.31
C GLY A 399 8.57 1.09 25.57
N LYS A 400 8.21 2.33 25.91
CA LYS A 400 6.80 2.76 26.02
C LYS A 400 6.05 2.62 24.69
N MET A 401 6.68 2.98 23.56
CA MET A 401 6.08 2.82 22.23
C MET A 401 5.80 1.35 21.92
N LEU A 402 6.76 0.45 22.13
CA LEU A 402 6.52 -0.99 21.92
C LEU A 402 5.41 -1.52 22.83
N TYR A 403 5.44 -1.16 24.12
CA TYR A 403 4.43 -1.62 25.08
C TYR A 403 3.01 -1.12 24.73
N THR A 404 2.86 0.15 24.38
CA THR A 404 1.56 0.72 23.96
C THR A 404 1.08 0.13 22.63
N SER A 405 1.97 -0.16 21.68
CA SER A 405 1.62 -0.90 20.45
C SER A 405 1.21 -2.35 20.73
N PHE A 406 1.80 -3.00 21.73
CA PHE A 406 1.31 -4.30 22.21
C PHE A 406 -0.08 -4.17 22.86
N LEU A 407 -0.30 -3.20 23.74
CA LEU A 407 -1.63 -2.96 24.34
C LEU A 407 -2.69 -2.71 23.28
N TRP A 408 -2.37 -1.95 22.24
CA TRP A 408 -3.24 -1.76 21.08
C TRP A 408 -3.62 -3.10 20.44
N SER A 409 -2.62 -3.95 20.19
CA SER A 409 -2.82 -5.27 19.60
C SER A 409 -3.73 -6.14 20.46
N ASP A 410 -3.50 -6.17 21.77
CA ASP A 410 -4.31 -6.90 22.74
C ASP A 410 -5.78 -6.44 22.73
N LYS A 411 -6.04 -5.12 22.68
CA LYS A 411 -7.40 -4.57 22.60
C LYS A 411 -8.11 -4.91 21.31
N ILE A 412 -7.43 -4.79 20.17
CA ILE A 412 -8.01 -5.14 18.86
C ILE A 412 -8.35 -6.63 18.81
N LEU A 413 -7.46 -7.50 19.28
CA LEU A 413 -7.68 -8.94 19.24
C LEU A 413 -8.78 -9.39 20.22
N ALA A 414 -8.85 -8.78 21.40
CA ALA A 414 -9.97 -9.00 22.32
C ALA A 414 -11.31 -8.58 21.70
N TYR A 415 -11.35 -7.44 20.98
CA TYR A 415 -12.53 -7.02 20.24
C TYR A 415 -12.90 -8.01 19.13
N LEU A 416 -11.95 -8.45 18.31
CA LEU A 416 -12.22 -9.40 17.22
C LEU A 416 -12.71 -10.75 17.75
N ALA A 417 -12.16 -11.24 18.86
CA ALA A 417 -12.63 -12.45 19.52
C ALA A 417 -14.07 -12.31 20.03
N ALA A 418 -14.41 -11.19 20.69
CA ALA A 418 -15.76 -10.90 21.14
C ALA A 418 -16.74 -10.74 19.96
N ALA A 419 -16.34 -10.04 18.91
CA ALA A 419 -17.15 -9.80 17.72
C ALA A 419 -17.46 -11.10 16.95
N ARG A 420 -16.55 -12.08 16.96
CA ARG A 420 -16.77 -13.39 16.33
C ARG A 420 -17.86 -14.20 17.05
N ASN A 421 -17.95 -14.04 18.38
CA ASN A 421 -18.96 -14.70 19.20
C ASN A 421 -20.26 -13.87 19.21
N CYS A 422 -21.08 -14.02 18.16
CA CYS A 422 -22.32 -13.27 17.93
C CYS A 422 -23.37 -13.34 19.08
N SER A 423 -23.17 -14.20 20.07
CA SER A 423 -23.98 -14.29 21.29
C SER A 423 -23.66 -13.22 22.34
N ASN A 424 -22.58 -12.44 22.20
CA ASN A 424 -22.12 -11.48 23.22
C ASN A 424 -21.90 -10.06 22.68
N ILE A 425 -22.96 -9.47 22.10
CA ILE A 425 -22.93 -8.09 21.56
C ILE A 425 -22.45 -7.07 22.61
N ASN A 426 -22.92 -7.20 23.86
CA ASN A 426 -22.53 -6.32 24.95
C ASN A 426 -21.01 -6.36 25.23
N GLU A 427 -20.37 -7.52 25.10
CA GLU A 427 -18.92 -7.64 25.28
C GLU A 427 -18.16 -6.94 24.14
N ALA A 428 -18.58 -7.11 22.89
CA ALA A 428 -17.97 -6.42 21.75
C ALA A 428 -18.09 -4.88 21.88
N GLU A 429 -19.24 -4.38 22.34
CA GLU A 429 -19.46 -2.95 22.61
C GLU A 429 -18.53 -2.43 23.72
N LEU A 430 -18.34 -3.18 24.80
CA LEU A 430 -17.39 -2.84 25.87
C LEU A 430 -15.96 -2.74 25.32
N LYS A 431 -15.53 -3.70 24.48
CA LYS A 431 -14.19 -3.66 23.85
C LYS A 431 -14.02 -2.48 22.90
N ILE A 432 -15.06 -2.07 22.18
CA ILE A 432 -15.05 -0.83 21.39
C ILE A 432 -14.81 0.40 22.29
N GLN A 433 -15.39 0.46 23.49
CA GLN A 433 -15.14 1.58 24.41
C GLN A 433 -13.69 1.59 24.90
N GLU A 434 -13.12 0.42 25.21
CA GLU A 434 -11.68 0.30 25.55
C GLU A 434 -10.80 0.84 24.40
N ILE A 435 -11.08 0.47 23.15
CA ILE A 435 -10.35 0.97 21.98
C ILE A 435 -10.52 2.50 21.83
N LYS A 436 -11.74 3.02 21.99
CA LYS A 436 -12.02 4.47 21.95
C LYS A 436 -11.26 5.24 23.03
N MET A 437 -11.01 4.63 24.19
CA MET A 437 -10.18 5.22 25.24
C MET A 437 -8.71 5.29 24.81
N CYS A 438 -8.16 4.23 24.21
CA CYS A 438 -6.82 4.26 23.62
C CYS A 438 -6.69 5.38 22.58
N LEU A 439 -7.70 5.58 21.72
CA LEU A 439 -7.69 6.64 20.71
C LEU A 439 -7.65 8.07 21.27
N ARG A 440 -8.01 8.27 22.54
CA ARG A 440 -7.97 9.57 23.23
C ARG A 440 -6.70 9.76 24.05
N ASP A 441 -5.97 8.69 24.32
CA ASP A 441 -4.73 8.73 25.09
C ASP A 441 -3.56 9.15 24.19
N LYS A 442 -2.84 10.19 24.62
CA LYS A 442 -1.66 10.70 23.92
C LYS A 442 -0.53 9.68 23.83
N SER A 443 -0.50 8.67 24.70
CA SER A 443 0.48 7.59 24.67
C SER A 443 0.35 6.70 23.42
N PHE A 444 -0.82 6.67 22.77
CA PHE A 444 -1.07 5.90 21.54
C PHE A 444 -0.88 6.73 20.27
N LYS A 445 -0.47 8.00 20.37
CA LYS A 445 -0.45 8.93 19.23
C LYS A 445 0.32 8.39 18.02
N HIS A 446 1.42 7.66 18.22
CA HIS A 446 2.25 7.06 17.16
C HIS A 446 1.56 5.91 16.40
N ILE A 447 0.39 5.46 16.85
CA ILE A 447 -0.43 4.41 16.21
C ILE A 447 -1.58 5.03 15.40
N ILE A 448 -1.97 6.28 15.70
CA ILE A 448 -3.31 6.81 15.40
C ILE A 448 -3.36 7.79 14.21
N GLU A 449 -2.24 8.40 13.81
CA GLU A 449 -2.28 9.52 12.84
C GLU A 449 -2.77 9.12 11.43
N GLU A 450 -2.86 7.83 11.08
CA GLU A 450 -3.25 7.41 9.72
C GLU A 450 -4.52 6.55 9.58
N THR A 451 -5.24 6.19 10.64
CA THR A 451 -6.27 5.13 10.51
C THR A 451 -7.71 5.66 10.45
N GLU A 452 -8.14 6.15 9.29
CA GLU A 452 -9.58 6.24 8.97
C GLU A 452 -10.26 4.86 9.03
N TYR A 453 -9.53 3.81 8.67
CA TYR A 453 -10.01 2.44 8.68
C TYR A 453 -10.38 1.91 10.08
N ILE A 454 -9.61 2.30 11.11
CA ILE A 454 -9.95 1.96 12.50
C ILE A 454 -11.30 2.59 12.88
N LYS A 455 -11.60 3.79 12.40
CA LYS A 455 -12.91 4.42 12.63
C LYS A 455 -14.04 3.63 11.96
N GLU A 456 -13.81 3.06 10.77
CA GLU A 456 -14.78 2.19 10.10
C GLU A 456 -14.98 0.86 10.86
N VAL A 457 -13.90 0.20 11.28
CA VAL A 457 -13.99 -1.01 12.14
C VAL A 457 -14.80 -0.72 13.41
N LEU A 458 -14.60 0.46 14.01
CA LEU A 458 -15.34 0.90 15.20
C LEU A 458 -16.78 1.36 14.94
N LYS A 459 -17.19 1.57 13.68
CA LYS A 459 -18.58 1.92 13.29
C LYS A 459 -19.47 0.69 13.13
N TYR A 460 -18.92 -0.51 12.98
CA TYR A 460 -19.72 -1.73 12.83
C TYR A 460 -20.22 -2.24 14.19
N GLU A 461 -21.33 -1.66 14.66
CA GLU A 461 -22.05 -2.06 15.88
C GLU A 461 -22.69 -3.47 15.81
N LYS A 462 -22.62 -4.17 14.66
CA LYS A 462 -23.23 -5.50 14.48
C LYS A 462 -22.18 -6.54 14.04
N CYS A 463 -21.87 -7.46 14.97
CA CYS A 463 -20.91 -8.59 14.85
C CYS A 463 -20.96 -9.36 13.52
N SER A 464 -22.14 -9.54 12.93
CA SER A 464 -22.32 -10.38 11.74
C SER A 464 -21.82 -9.75 10.42
N ARG A 465 -21.61 -8.43 10.36
CA ARG A 465 -21.18 -7.75 9.11
C ARG A 465 -19.67 -7.76 8.92
N LEU A 466 -18.88 -7.70 10.00
CA LEU A 466 -17.41 -7.64 9.97
C LEU A 466 -16.77 -8.86 9.27
N PHE A 467 -17.29 -10.06 9.53
CA PHE A 467 -16.74 -11.31 8.98
C PHE A 467 -17.38 -11.77 7.68
N SER A 468 -18.36 -11.02 7.14
CA SER A 468 -19.11 -11.41 5.95
C SER A 468 -18.41 -11.11 4.61
N GLY A 469 -17.16 -10.64 4.65
CA GLY A 469 -16.37 -10.30 3.45
C GLY A 469 -16.89 -9.08 2.66
N ARG A 470 -18.06 -8.54 3.01
CA ARG A 470 -18.62 -7.30 2.44
C ARG A 470 -18.04 -6.06 3.16
N SER A 471 -16.72 -5.97 3.27
CA SER A 471 -16.11 -4.67 3.58
C SER A 471 -16.03 -3.90 2.26
N GLU A 472 -16.95 -2.95 2.08
CA GLU A 472 -16.80 -1.87 1.11
C GLU A 472 -15.50 -1.12 1.45
N ILE A 473 -14.44 -1.34 0.67
CA ILE A 473 -13.38 -0.40 0.30
C ILE A 473 -12.71 -1.00 -0.93
#